data_AF-A0AAU4HQ16-F1
#
_entry.id   AF-A0AAU4HQ16-F1
#
_cell.length_a   1.000
_cell.length_b   1.000
_cell.length_c   1.000
_cell.angle_alpha   90.00
_cell.angle_beta   90.00
_cell.angle_gamma   90.00
#
_symmetry.space_group_name_H-M   'P 1'
#
loop_
_entity.id
_entity.type
_entity.pdbx_description
1 polymer ?
#
loop_
_entity_poly.entity_id
_entity_poly.type
_entity_poly.pdbx_seq_one_letter_code
_entity_poly.pdbx_strand_id
1 'polypeptide(L)'
;MGGFRVTESARGADWRSWQESWDRQQEWYMPDREERFRVMLDMVEALVGPEPRVLDLACGTGSITDRLLRRFPKATSTGVDLDPALLAIARGTFDGDERVTFVTADLKDPRWPDALPHGSYDAVLTRKTRKTHMRAEAEFEQDGSHDHDGVRRVR
;
A
#
# COMPACT_ATOMS: atom_id res chain seq x y z
N MET A 1 30.69 36.59 19.83
CA MET A 1 30.31 35.87 18.59
C MET A 1 30.06 34.41 18.96
N GLY A 2 28.83 34.09 19.39
CA GLY A 2 28.46 32.75 19.85
C GLY A 2 27.86 31.95 18.68
N GLY A 3 28.50 30.83 18.34
CA GLY A 3 28.05 29.94 17.27
C GLY A 3 26.75 29.22 17.65
N PHE A 4 25.79 29.25 16.73
CA PHE A 4 24.59 28.43 16.80
C PHE A 4 24.96 27.01 16.36
N ARG A 5 25.17 26.11 17.34
CA ARG A 5 25.18 24.67 17.07
C ARG A 5 23.74 24.24 16.80
N VAL A 6 23.45 23.91 15.54
CA VAL A 6 22.21 23.21 15.18
C VAL A 6 22.24 21.86 15.90
N THR A 7 21.34 21.67 16.84
CA THR A 7 21.19 20.42 17.58
C THR A 7 20.67 19.32 16.66
N GLU A 8 21.42 18.24 16.65
CA GLU A 8 21.20 16.92 16.07
C GLU A 8 19.81 16.33 16.41
N SER A 9 18.77 16.67 15.66
CA SER A 9 17.39 16.21 15.91
C SER A 9 16.88 15.14 14.92
N ALA A 10 17.72 14.59 14.04
CA ALA A 10 17.30 13.60 13.04
C ALA A 10 17.89 12.19 13.25
N ARG A 11 18.57 11.92 14.37
CA ARG A 11 19.18 10.59 14.67
C ARG A 11 18.34 9.68 15.57
N GLY A 12 17.04 9.93 15.69
CA GLY A 12 16.17 9.14 16.57
C GLY A 12 14.72 9.03 16.11
N ALA A 13 14.46 9.11 14.79
CA ALA A 13 13.13 8.86 14.28
C ALA A 13 12.83 7.35 14.41
N ASP A 14 11.91 6.99 15.31
CA ASP A 14 11.41 5.63 15.44
C ASP A 14 10.43 5.34 14.30
N TRP A 15 10.97 5.06 13.11
CA TRP A 15 10.16 4.83 11.91
C TRP A 15 9.18 3.67 12.06
N ARG A 16 9.51 2.66 12.89
CA ARG A 16 8.60 1.56 13.19
C ARG A 16 7.37 2.06 13.94
N SER A 17 7.51 2.90 14.98
CA SER A 17 6.31 3.44 15.64
C SER A 17 5.49 4.36 14.73
N TRP A 18 6.12 5.04 13.76
CA TRP A 18 5.39 5.82 12.75
C TRP A 18 4.61 4.91 11.79
N GLN A 19 5.22 3.82 11.31
CA GLN A 19 4.53 2.80 10.51
C GLN A 19 3.37 2.19 11.29
N GLU A 20 3.59 1.80 12.54
CA GLU A 20 2.54 1.24 13.39
C GLU A 20 1.42 2.24 13.69
N SER A 21 1.76 3.51 13.90
CA SER A 21 0.78 4.58 14.09
C SER A 21 -0.07 4.77 12.84
N TRP A 22 0.55 4.75 11.65
CA TRP A 22 -0.17 4.79 10.38
C TRP A 22 -1.06 3.56 10.18
N ASP A 23 -0.55 2.37 10.51
CA ASP A 23 -1.30 1.11 10.46
C ASP A 23 -2.55 1.17 11.35
N ARG A 24 -2.40 1.65 12.60
CA ARG A 24 -3.52 1.84 13.54
C ARG A 24 -4.55 2.86 13.06
N GLN A 25 -4.13 3.94 12.40
CA GLN A 25 -5.07 4.89 11.79
C GLN A 25 -5.91 4.26 10.68
N GLN A 26 -5.39 3.26 9.98
CA GLN A 26 -6.10 2.54 8.91
C GLN A 26 -7.01 1.43 9.46
N GLU A 27 -6.69 0.89 10.64
CA GLU A 27 -7.44 -0.20 11.30
C GLU A 27 -8.88 0.19 11.66
N TRP A 28 -9.12 1.47 11.98
CA TRP A 28 -10.46 2.01 12.23
C TRP A 28 -11.45 1.84 11.05
N TYR A 29 -10.95 1.52 9.85
CA TYR A 29 -11.76 1.30 8.65
C TYR A 29 -11.77 -0.16 8.14
N MET A 30 -11.05 -1.08 8.79
CA MET A 30 -10.95 -2.50 8.37
C MET A 30 -10.85 -3.45 9.57
N PRO A 31 -12.00 -3.90 10.15
CA PRO A 31 -11.98 -5.13 10.93
C PRO A 31 -11.41 -6.27 10.06
N ASP A 32 -10.58 -7.13 10.66
CA ASP A 32 -9.93 -8.31 10.04
C ASP A 32 -8.72 -8.06 9.13
N ARG A 33 -8.05 -6.90 9.23
CA ARG A 33 -6.86 -6.57 8.41
C ARG A 33 -5.75 -7.63 8.48
N GLU A 34 -5.39 -8.06 9.68
CA GLU A 34 -4.31 -9.06 9.84
C GLU A 34 -4.71 -10.44 9.30
N GLU A 35 -6.00 -10.82 9.40
CA GLU A 35 -6.48 -12.04 8.77
C GLU A 35 -6.39 -11.97 7.24
N ARG A 36 -6.74 -10.82 6.64
CA ARG A 36 -6.59 -10.61 5.19
C ARG A 36 -5.14 -10.72 4.74
N PHE A 37 -4.20 -10.15 5.51
CA PHE A 37 -2.78 -10.30 5.22
C PHE A 37 -2.33 -11.76 5.31
N ARG A 38 -2.75 -12.46 6.36
CA ARG A 38 -2.45 -13.88 6.52
C ARG A 38 -2.94 -14.69 5.31
N VAL A 39 -4.20 -14.53 4.90
CA VAL A 39 -4.78 -15.24 3.75
C VAL A 39 -4.08 -14.89 2.44
N MET A 40 -3.74 -13.60 2.21
CA MET A 40 -2.95 -13.23 1.03
C MET A 40 -1.60 -13.92 1.00
N LEU A 41 -0.89 -13.98 2.13
CA LEU A 41 0.41 -14.63 2.22
C LEU A 41 0.33 -16.16 2.17
N ASP A 42 -0.76 -16.76 2.66
CA ASP A 42 -1.03 -18.20 2.48
C ASP A 42 -1.17 -18.54 0.99
N MET A 43 -1.86 -17.69 0.22
CA MET A 43 -2.01 -17.88 -1.22
C MET A 43 -0.68 -17.71 -1.97
N VAL A 44 0.13 -16.72 -1.60
CA VAL A 44 1.48 -16.54 -2.18
C VAL A 44 2.33 -17.79 -1.95
N GLU A 45 2.39 -18.29 -0.71
CA GLU A 45 3.17 -19.50 -0.40
C GLU A 45 2.69 -20.73 -1.18
N ALA A 46 1.37 -20.93 -1.27
CA ALA A 46 0.79 -22.06 -1.96
C ALA A 46 1.05 -22.04 -3.48
N LEU A 47 1.12 -20.86 -4.09
CA LEU A 47 1.22 -20.70 -5.54
C LEU A 47 2.67 -20.57 -6.02
N VAL A 48 3.53 -19.88 -5.27
CA VAL A 48 4.89 -19.53 -5.72
C VAL A 48 5.99 -19.88 -4.70
N GLY A 49 5.64 -20.51 -3.58
CA GLY A 49 6.59 -20.99 -2.58
C GLY A 49 7.08 -19.89 -1.61
N PRO A 50 8.06 -20.22 -0.75
CA PRO A 50 8.46 -19.38 0.38
C PRO A 50 9.62 -18.40 0.08
N GLU A 51 10.07 -18.30 -1.18
CA GLU A 51 11.13 -17.37 -1.60
C GLU A 51 10.68 -16.41 -2.73
N PRO A 52 9.46 -15.83 -2.68
CA PRO A 52 8.92 -15.08 -3.81
C PRO A 52 9.56 -13.69 -3.96
N ARG A 53 9.62 -13.21 -5.21
CA ARG A 53 9.81 -11.81 -5.57
C ARG A 53 8.44 -11.16 -5.75
N VAL A 54 8.06 -10.30 -4.80
CA VAL A 54 6.72 -9.70 -4.74
C VAL A 54 6.73 -8.23 -5.15
N LEU A 55 5.75 -7.84 -5.96
CA LEU A 55 5.42 -6.43 -6.23
C LEU A 55 4.25 -6.01 -5.34
N ASP A 56 4.45 -5.03 -4.46
CA ASP A 56 3.40 -4.45 -3.60
C ASP A 56 2.94 -3.10 -4.18
N LEU A 57 1.74 -3.07 -4.75
CA LEU A 57 1.17 -1.90 -5.40
C LEU A 57 0.30 -1.08 -4.46
N ALA A 58 0.54 0.23 -4.43
CA ALA A 58 0.04 1.15 -3.42
C ALA A 58 0.48 0.70 -2.01
N CYS A 59 1.80 0.48 -1.87
CA CYS A 59 2.41 -0.14 -0.70
C CYS A 59 2.27 0.72 0.58
N GLY A 60 2.04 2.02 0.43
CA GLY A 60 2.04 2.99 1.52
C GLY A 60 3.32 2.89 2.35
N THR A 61 3.17 2.65 3.65
CA THR A 61 4.28 2.50 4.60
C THR A 61 4.94 1.11 4.57
N GLY A 62 4.50 0.21 3.68
CA GLY A 62 5.08 -1.13 3.49
C GLY A 62 4.54 -2.19 4.44
N SER A 63 3.28 -2.10 4.89
CA SER A 63 2.74 -3.05 5.87
C SER A 63 2.66 -4.48 5.32
N ILE A 64 2.30 -4.67 4.05
CA ILE A 64 2.32 -6.01 3.42
C ILE A 64 3.76 -6.52 3.34
N THR A 65 4.68 -5.67 2.88
CA THR A 65 6.13 -5.98 2.84
C THR A 65 6.66 -6.42 4.21
N ASP A 66 6.31 -5.75 5.31
CA ASP A 66 6.77 -6.14 6.66
C ASP A 66 6.29 -7.56 7.03
N ARG A 67 5.02 -7.91 6.79
CA ARG A 67 4.51 -9.26 7.06
C ARG A 67 5.14 -10.30 6.13
N LEU A 68 5.30 -9.96 4.85
CA LEU A 68 5.93 -10.83 3.84
C LEU A 68 7.33 -11.25 4.28
N LEU A 69 8.20 -10.29 4.63
CA LEU A 69 9.60 -10.56 4.95
C LEU A 69 9.81 -11.23 6.31
N ARG A 70 8.87 -11.04 7.24
CA ARG A 70 8.83 -11.78 8.52
C ARG A 70 8.45 -13.24 8.31
N ARG A 71 7.49 -13.51 7.42
CA ARG A 71 7.04 -14.88 7.12
C ARG A 71 8.02 -15.64 6.23
N PHE A 72 8.59 -14.95 5.23
CA PHE A 72 9.46 -15.52 4.22
C PHE A 72 10.83 -14.84 4.25
N PRO A 73 11.81 -15.37 5.01
CA PRO A 73 13.10 -14.69 5.22
C PRO A 73 13.90 -14.43 3.94
N LYS A 74 13.65 -15.20 2.88
CA LYS A 74 14.32 -15.09 1.58
C LYS A 74 13.47 -14.42 0.49
N ALA A 75 12.26 -13.98 0.80
CA ALA A 75 11.47 -13.20 -0.12
C ALA A 75 12.12 -11.83 -0.39
N THR A 76 11.80 -11.24 -1.53
CA THR A 76 12.14 -9.85 -1.86
C THR A 76 10.88 -9.08 -2.23
N SER A 77 10.89 -7.78 -1.98
CA SER A 77 9.73 -6.92 -2.23
C SER A 77 10.12 -5.64 -2.97
N THR A 78 9.40 -5.33 -4.03
CA THR A 78 9.36 -3.98 -4.61
C THR A 78 8.04 -3.33 -4.20
N GLY A 79 8.09 -2.28 -3.39
CA GLY A 79 6.92 -1.46 -3.05
C GLY A 79 6.79 -0.27 -3.99
N VAL A 80 5.58 -0.03 -4.52
CA VAL A 80 5.27 1.12 -5.39
C VAL A 80 4.18 1.95 -4.74
N ASP A 81 4.42 3.25 -4.59
CA ASP A 81 3.41 4.22 -4.18
C ASP A 81 3.64 5.58 -4.84
N LEU A 82 2.58 6.40 -4.90
CA LEU A 82 2.65 7.77 -5.42
C LEU A 82 2.99 8.76 -4.29
N ASP A 83 2.62 8.45 -3.04
CA ASP A 83 2.76 9.39 -1.92
C ASP A 83 4.20 9.39 -1.37
N PRO A 84 4.98 10.47 -1.57
CA PRO A 84 6.36 10.54 -1.11
C PRO A 84 6.48 10.53 0.42
N ALA A 85 5.45 10.96 1.17
CA ALA A 85 5.47 10.95 2.63
C ALA A 85 5.35 9.52 3.17
N LEU A 86 4.48 8.69 2.57
CA LEU A 86 4.37 7.27 2.94
C LEU A 86 5.65 6.51 2.61
N LEU A 87 6.23 6.79 1.43
CA LEU A 87 7.50 6.18 1.04
C LEU A 87 8.67 6.64 1.91
N ALA A 88 8.66 7.84 2.48
CA ALA A 88 9.67 8.26 3.44
C ALA A 88 9.61 7.39 4.71
N ILE A 89 8.41 7.14 5.25
CA ILE A 89 8.21 6.24 6.40
C ILE A 89 8.62 4.81 6.03
N ALA A 90 8.22 4.32 4.86
CA ALA A 90 8.57 2.98 4.40
C ALA A 90 10.10 2.83 4.30
N ARG A 91 10.78 3.71 3.58
CA ARG A 91 12.24 3.70 3.45
C ARG A 91 12.95 3.78 4.80
N GLY A 92 12.47 4.62 5.73
CA GLY A 92 13.01 4.67 7.09
C GLY A 92 12.77 3.39 7.90
N THR A 93 11.65 2.71 7.68
CA THR A 93 11.30 1.46 8.40
C THR A 93 12.14 0.27 7.96
N PHE A 94 12.50 0.22 6.68
CA PHE A 94 13.30 -0.85 6.07
C PHE A 94 14.74 -0.42 5.79
N ASP A 95 15.23 0.63 6.45
CA ASP A 95 16.60 1.11 6.26
C ASP A 95 17.60 -0.02 6.56
N GLY A 96 18.48 -0.29 5.60
CA GLY A 96 19.44 -1.40 5.65
C GLY A 96 18.91 -2.80 5.31
N ASP A 97 17.62 -2.98 4.98
CA ASP A 97 17.10 -4.27 4.48
C ASP A 97 17.22 -4.36 2.95
N GLU A 98 18.25 -5.06 2.47
CA GLU A 98 18.53 -5.25 1.04
C GLU A 98 17.45 -6.04 0.30
N ARG A 99 16.50 -6.68 1.01
CA ARG A 99 15.40 -7.42 0.39
C ARG A 99 14.29 -6.51 -0.12
N VAL A 100 14.36 -5.20 0.14
CA VAL A 100 13.29 -4.24 -0.17
C VAL A 100 13.78 -3.12 -1.08
N THR A 101 12.94 -2.76 -2.06
CA THR A 101 13.13 -1.56 -2.88
C THR A 101 11.83 -0.78 -2.96
N PHE A 102 11.88 0.54 -2.81
CA PHE A 102 10.70 1.42 -2.90
C PHE A 102 10.78 2.37 -4.08
N VAL A 103 9.82 2.24 -4.99
CA VAL A 103 9.69 3.04 -6.21
C VAL A 103 8.57 4.06 -6.04
N THR A 104 8.84 5.31 -6.38
CA THR A 104 7.82 6.36 -6.45
C THR A 104 7.26 6.41 -7.87
N ALA A 105 6.00 6.06 -8.06
CA ALA A 105 5.36 6.09 -9.37
C ALA A 105 3.85 6.29 -9.29
N ASP A 106 3.27 6.95 -10.29
CA ASP A 106 1.81 7.01 -10.47
C ASP A 106 1.35 5.78 -11.25
N LEU A 107 0.57 4.90 -10.60
CA LEU A 107 0.01 3.70 -11.24
C LEU A 107 -0.98 4.02 -12.36
N LYS A 108 -1.38 5.28 -12.55
CA LYS A 108 -2.16 5.76 -13.70
C LYS A 108 -1.32 6.07 -14.93
N ASP A 109 -0.01 6.32 -14.80
CA ASP A 109 0.89 6.49 -15.96
C ASP A 109 1.22 5.11 -16.53
N PRO A 110 0.85 4.77 -17.79
CA PRO A 110 1.12 3.45 -18.37
C PRO A 110 2.61 3.07 -18.42
N ARG A 111 3.53 4.04 -18.25
CA ARG A 111 4.99 3.81 -18.22
C ARG A 111 5.54 3.57 -16.82
N TRP A 112 4.71 3.55 -15.77
CA TRP A 112 5.17 3.23 -14.42
C TRP A 112 5.99 1.91 -14.33
N PRO A 113 5.72 0.86 -15.15
CA PRO A 113 6.54 -0.36 -15.11
C PRO A 113 8.01 -0.14 -15.50
N ASP A 114 8.32 0.89 -16.30
CA ASP A 114 9.68 1.21 -16.73
C ASP A 114 10.59 1.62 -15.56
N ALA A 115 9.99 2.02 -14.42
CA ALA A 115 10.70 2.38 -13.20
C ALA A 115 11.02 1.17 -12.29
N LEU A 116 10.53 -0.03 -12.62
CA LEU A 116 10.74 -1.21 -11.79
C LEU A 116 12.15 -1.78 -11.96
N PRO A 117 12.78 -2.26 -10.87
CA PRO A 117 14.12 -2.84 -10.92
C PRO A 117 14.16 -4.23 -11.59
N HIS A 118 13.01 -4.84 -11.85
CA HIS A 118 12.89 -6.23 -12.32
C HIS A 118 11.85 -6.34 -13.43
N GLY A 119 12.13 -7.20 -14.43
CA GLY A 119 11.21 -7.46 -15.55
C GLY A 119 10.10 -8.47 -15.23
N SER A 120 10.16 -9.16 -14.09
CA SER A 120 9.13 -10.12 -13.66
C SER A 120 9.05 -10.22 -12.13
N TYR A 121 7.88 -10.65 -11.66
CA TYR A 121 7.55 -10.86 -10.26
C TYR A 121 6.74 -12.16 -10.15
N ASP A 122 6.92 -12.88 -9.04
CA ASP A 122 6.20 -14.14 -8.79
C ASP A 122 4.77 -13.87 -8.32
N ALA A 123 4.58 -12.79 -7.56
CA ALA A 123 3.26 -12.35 -7.12
C ALA A 123 3.15 -10.81 -7.13
N VAL A 124 1.94 -10.33 -7.40
CA VAL A 124 1.57 -8.92 -7.26
C VAL A 124 0.51 -8.81 -6.18
N LEU A 125 0.83 -8.07 -5.12
CA LEU A 125 -0.09 -7.78 -4.02
C LEU A 125 -0.54 -6.34 -4.11
N THR A 126 -1.76 -6.08 -3.66
CA THR A 126 -2.25 -4.71 -3.50
C THR A 126 -3.28 -4.67 -2.40
N ARG A 127 -3.26 -3.60 -1.61
CA ARG A 127 -4.36 -3.26 -0.72
C ARG A 127 -4.96 -1.93 -1.14
N LYS A 128 -6.12 -1.98 -1.79
CA LYS A 128 -6.93 -0.78 -1.99
C LYS A 128 -7.35 -0.23 -0.64
N THR A 129 -6.79 0.90 -0.26
CA THR A 129 -7.43 1.80 0.71
C THR A 129 -7.96 2.95 -0.12
N ARG A 130 -9.26 2.96 -0.50
CA ARG A 130 -9.84 4.15 -1.12
C ARG A 130 -9.78 5.27 -0.07
N LYS A 131 -8.85 6.22 -0.18
CA LYS A 131 -8.98 7.55 0.46
C LYS A 131 -9.60 8.59 -0.49
N THR A 132 -9.93 8.23 -1.73
CA THR A 132 -10.49 9.17 -2.73
C THR A 132 -12.02 9.15 -2.84
N HIS A 133 -12.75 8.72 -1.81
CA HIS A 133 -14.21 8.90 -1.81
C HIS A 133 -14.72 9.50 -0.50
N MET A 134 -14.65 10.83 -0.42
CA MET A 134 -15.61 11.60 0.38
C MET A 134 -16.26 12.76 -0.38
N ARG A 135 -16.10 12.85 -1.71
CA ARG A 135 -16.96 13.66 -2.60
C ARG A 135 -16.91 13.10 -4.02
N ALA A 136 -17.75 12.10 -4.31
CA ALA A 136 -18.17 11.75 -5.69
C ALA A 136 -19.22 10.60 -5.76
N GLU A 137 -19.79 10.10 -4.65
CA GLU A 137 -20.89 9.10 -4.67
C GLU A 137 -22.20 9.69 -4.11
N ALA A 138 -22.29 11.02 -3.99
CA ALA A 138 -23.55 11.70 -3.62
C ALA A 138 -24.33 12.26 -4.83
N GLU A 139 -23.84 12.09 -6.07
CA GLU A 139 -24.50 12.62 -7.28
C GLU A 139 -25.06 11.55 -8.22
N PHE A 140 -24.96 10.26 -7.90
CA PHE A 140 -25.56 9.18 -8.73
C PHE A 140 -26.77 8.48 -8.10
N GLU A 141 -27.24 8.94 -6.93
CA GLU A 141 -28.42 8.39 -6.25
C GLU A 141 -29.53 9.45 -6.02
N GLN A 142 -29.57 10.50 -6.85
CA GLN A 142 -30.66 11.50 -6.84
C GLN A 142 -31.45 11.61 -8.16
N ASP A 143 -31.29 10.69 -9.10
CA ASP A 143 -32.10 10.68 -10.35
C ASP A 143 -32.97 9.43 -10.51
N GLY A 144 -33.41 8.87 -9.38
CA GLY A 144 -34.40 7.79 -9.32
C GLY A 144 -35.76 8.30 -8.83
N SER A 145 -36.34 9.30 -9.51
CA SER A 145 -37.73 9.69 -9.24
C SER A 145 -38.63 8.48 -9.47
N HIS A 146 -39.32 8.06 -8.41
CA HIS A 146 -40.42 7.12 -8.50
C HIS A 146 -41.51 7.77 -9.33
N ASP A 147 -41.94 7.10 -10.40
CA ASP A 147 -43.29 7.26 -10.91
C ASP A 147 -43.93 5.88 -10.98
N HIS A 148 -44.84 5.64 -10.04
CA HIS A 148 -45.77 4.52 -10.11
C HIS A 148 -46.87 4.91 -11.09
N ASP A 149 -46.80 4.46 -12.35
CA ASP A 149 -48.02 4.01 -13.01
C ASP A 149 -47.76 3.10 -14.21
N GLY A 150 -48.70 2.18 -14.41
CA GLY A 150 -48.53 0.98 -15.22
C GLY A 150 -48.44 1.14 -16.75
N VAL A 151 -47.98 0.04 -17.35
CA VAL A 151 -48.35 -0.49 -18.69
C VAL A 151 -47.56 0.00 -19.94
N ARG A 152 -46.85 -0.97 -20.55
CA ARG A 152 -46.46 -1.17 -21.99
C ARG A 152 -45.41 -0.22 -22.59
N ARG A 153 -44.60 -0.61 -23.61
CA ARG A 153 -44.51 -1.76 -24.51
C ARG A 153 -43.08 -1.86 -25.07
N VAL A 154 -42.66 -3.07 -25.43
CA VAL A 154 -41.45 -3.38 -26.18
C VAL A 154 -41.45 -2.72 -27.56
N ARG A 155 -40.39 -1.98 -27.88
CA ARG A 155 -39.63 -2.03 -29.14
C ARG A 155 -38.18 -1.63 -28.88
#